data_AF-A0A382M3A7-F1
#
_entry.id   AF-A0A382M3A7-F1
#
_cell.length_a   1.000
_cell.length_b   1.000
_cell.length_c   1.000
_cell.angle_alpha   90.00
_cell.angle_beta   90.00
_cell.angle_gamma   90.00
#
_symmetry.space_group_name_H-M   'P 1'
#
loop_
_entity.id
_entity.type
_entity.pdbx_description
1 polymer ?
#
loop_
_entity_poly.entity_id
_entity_poly.type
_entity_poly.pdbx_seq_one_letter_code
_entity_poly.pdbx_strand_id
1 'polypeptide(L)'
;MPSDKLTELGLRKAKPSSKPKKFSDGGGLFLLLHPSGSKYWRMKYRFMGKEKLLAFGVWPEVSLTEARKKRNEAKQLLKSGKDPSAAKKNLKVSQKVAQSNTFGSVTEEWLEIKQKEWKSPYFDDVKSSIEIHLLPDLSQRPIEDITSSEILSVLKKIEEQGKLEVASRSRQKCGAIFTYANLRQLCTSNPVSNLKGALASPKKKKFNSLSPKDLPQFLVKLDEYDGAIITKLALRFVLLTFARTVEIRFANWNEFDLEDEEPIWRIPDEKMKMGREHVVPLSSQALVVLKEVRRFTQGDKYVFHQLNNP
;
A
#
# COMPACT_ATOMS: atom_id res chain seq x y z
N MET A 1 8.23 -50.64 3.28
CA MET A 1 9.33 -50.77 2.29
C MET A 1 10.65 -50.51 3.00
N PRO A 2 11.67 -51.36 2.82
CA PRO A 2 12.97 -51.17 3.46
C PRO A 2 13.57 -49.81 3.06
N SER A 3 14.10 -49.06 4.02
CA SER A 3 14.87 -47.82 3.80
C SER A 3 16.35 -48.09 3.98
N ASP A 4 17.17 -47.13 3.57
CA ASP A 4 18.61 -47.04 3.80
C ASP A 4 19.42 -48.12 3.05
N LYS A 5 19.01 -48.36 1.79
CA LYS A 5 19.57 -49.41 0.91
C LYS A 5 20.90 -49.07 0.24
N LEU A 6 21.25 -47.79 0.11
CA LEU A 6 22.47 -47.38 -0.56
C LEU A 6 23.67 -47.43 0.40
N THR A 7 24.85 -47.63 -0.17
CA THR A 7 26.14 -47.56 0.52
C THR A 7 27.05 -46.57 -0.19
N GLU A 8 27.88 -45.84 0.56
CA GLU A 8 28.89 -44.89 0.03
C GLU A 8 29.73 -45.52 -1.08
N LEU A 9 30.17 -46.75 -0.86
CA LEU A 9 31.02 -47.50 -1.78
C LEU A 9 30.29 -47.82 -3.10
N GLY A 10 28.99 -48.15 -3.04
CA GLY A 10 28.16 -48.34 -4.21
C GLY A 10 27.91 -47.06 -5.00
N LEU A 11 27.79 -45.92 -4.30
CA LEU A 11 27.63 -44.61 -4.94
C LEU A 11 28.89 -44.14 -5.66
N ARG A 12 30.07 -44.41 -5.08
CA ARG A 12 31.37 -44.12 -5.72
C ARG A 12 31.56 -44.93 -7.00
N LYS A 13 31.23 -46.22 -6.97
CA LYS A 13 31.36 -47.14 -8.10
C LYS A 13 30.31 -46.95 -9.21
N ALA A 14 29.25 -46.19 -8.97
CA ALA A 14 28.19 -45.97 -9.96
C ALA A 14 28.71 -45.18 -11.18
N LYS A 15 28.70 -45.83 -12.35
CA LYS A 15 29.11 -45.25 -13.63
C LYS A 15 27.94 -44.58 -14.37
N PRO A 16 28.17 -43.47 -15.09
CA PRO A 16 27.15 -42.83 -15.91
C PRO A 16 26.63 -43.75 -17.01
N SER A 17 25.40 -43.51 -17.45
CA SER A 17 24.78 -44.17 -18.61
C SER A 17 24.21 -43.13 -19.56
N SER A 18 23.82 -43.54 -20.77
CA SER A 18 23.22 -42.65 -21.78
C SER A 18 21.92 -41.97 -21.32
N LYS A 19 21.24 -42.53 -20.32
CA LYS A 19 20.05 -41.95 -19.67
C LYS A 19 20.28 -41.75 -18.16
N PRO A 20 19.60 -40.78 -17.53
CA PRO A 20 19.67 -40.62 -16.08
C PRO A 20 19.25 -41.89 -15.34
N LYS A 21 20.09 -42.33 -14.39
CA LYS A 21 19.86 -43.54 -13.61
C LYS A 21 19.49 -43.20 -12.18
N LYS A 22 18.43 -43.85 -11.68
CA LYS A 22 17.91 -43.65 -10.33
C LYS A 22 18.37 -44.78 -9.41
N PHE A 23 19.03 -44.43 -8.32
CA PHE A 23 19.45 -45.36 -7.25
C PHE A 23 18.62 -45.06 -6.00
N SER A 24 17.67 -45.94 -5.65
CA SER A 24 16.77 -45.69 -4.53
C SER A 24 17.38 -46.05 -3.18
N ASP A 25 17.30 -45.13 -2.23
CA ASP A 25 17.66 -45.36 -0.83
C ASP A 25 16.42 -45.69 0.03
N GLY A 26 15.21 -45.65 -0.55
CA GLY A 26 13.97 -45.90 0.17
C GLY A 26 13.40 -44.65 0.88
N GLY A 27 12.15 -44.78 1.33
CA GLY A 27 11.42 -43.67 1.93
C GLY A 27 11.19 -42.47 0.99
N GLY A 28 11.20 -42.70 -0.33
CA GLY A 28 11.11 -41.66 -1.36
C GLY A 28 12.45 -41.05 -1.77
N LEU A 29 13.53 -41.26 -1.01
CA LEU A 29 14.88 -40.77 -1.30
C LEU A 29 15.57 -41.63 -2.37
N PHE A 30 16.30 -40.96 -3.25
CA PHE A 30 17.13 -41.59 -4.25
C PHE A 30 18.25 -40.65 -4.71
N LEU A 31 19.32 -41.25 -5.24
CA LEU A 31 20.34 -40.54 -5.99
C LEU A 31 20.00 -40.61 -7.49
N LEU A 32 19.98 -39.47 -8.16
CA LEU A 32 19.82 -39.36 -9.60
C LEU A 32 21.19 -39.09 -10.25
N LEU A 33 21.73 -40.09 -10.93
CA LEU A 33 22.97 -39.99 -11.69
C LEU A 33 22.65 -39.55 -13.12
N HIS A 34 23.13 -38.37 -13.51
CA HIS A 34 23.00 -37.87 -14.87
C HIS A 34 24.07 -38.47 -15.80
N PRO A 35 23.84 -38.46 -17.13
CA PRO A 35 24.84 -38.85 -18.11
C PRO A 35 26.17 -38.07 -18.00
N SER A 36 26.11 -36.83 -17.50
CA SER A 36 27.29 -36.00 -17.21
C SER A 36 28.13 -36.49 -16.02
N GLY A 37 27.65 -37.50 -15.27
CA GLY A 37 28.29 -37.98 -14.04
C GLY A 37 27.86 -37.26 -12.76
N SER A 38 27.12 -36.16 -12.87
CA SER A 38 26.58 -35.44 -11.71
C SER A 38 25.54 -36.27 -10.96
N LYS A 39 25.66 -36.33 -9.63
CA LYS A 39 24.84 -37.18 -8.75
C LYS A 39 23.99 -36.31 -7.81
N TYR A 40 22.68 -36.28 -8.00
CA TYR A 40 21.78 -35.42 -7.23
C TYR A 40 20.94 -36.20 -6.23
N TRP A 41 20.92 -35.75 -4.98
CA TRP A 41 19.98 -36.25 -3.98
C TRP A 41 18.60 -35.67 -4.20
N ARG A 42 17.62 -36.57 -4.43
CA ARG A 42 16.22 -36.20 -4.66
C ARG A 42 15.30 -37.04 -3.79
N MET A 43 14.20 -36.46 -3.34
CA MET A 43 13.12 -37.17 -2.69
C MET A 43 11.82 -36.96 -3.43
N LYS A 44 11.16 -38.07 -3.78
CA LYS A 44 9.82 -38.09 -4.35
C LYS A 44 8.81 -38.22 -3.23
N TYR A 45 7.79 -37.35 -3.22
CA TYR A 45 6.73 -37.34 -2.20
C TYR A 45 5.40 -36.89 -2.80
N ARG A 46 4.30 -37.05 -2.04
CA ARG A 46 2.99 -36.50 -2.40
C ARG A 46 2.54 -35.53 -1.33
N PHE A 47 1.90 -34.44 -1.76
CA PHE A 47 1.27 -33.45 -0.90
C PHE A 47 -0.03 -32.98 -1.57
N MET A 48 -1.15 -33.04 -0.84
CA MET A 48 -2.50 -32.72 -1.35
C MET A 48 -2.81 -33.38 -2.71
N GLY A 49 -2.59 -34.70 -2.80
CA GLY A 49 -2.84 -35.49 -4.01
C GLY A 49 -1.83 -35.30 -5.16
N LYS A 50 -0.97 -34.28 -5.11
CA LYS A 50 0.02 -34.00 -6.16
C LYS A 50 1.38 -34.60 -5.83
N GLU A 51 1.99 -35.22 -6.82
CA GLU A 51 3.35 -35.75 -6.74
C GLU A 51 4.38 -34.62 -6.94
N LYS A 52 5.36 -34.56 -6.06
CA LYS A 52 6.41 -33.52 -6.06
C LYS A 52 7.79 -34.11 -5.86
N LEU A 53 8.79 -33.35 -6.29
CA LEU A 53 10.20 -33.69 -6.19
C LEU A 53 10.93 -32.65 -5.33
N LEU A 54 11.65 -33.10 -4.30
CA LEU A 54 12.47 -32.26 -3.43
C LEU A 54 13.95 -32.51 -3.69
N ALA A 55 14.75 -31.45 -3.72
CA ALA A 55 16.19 -31.50 -3.91
C ALA A 55 16.94 -31.34 -2.58
N PHE A 56 17.93 -32.20 -2.32
CA PHE A 56 18.75 -32.13 -1.10
C PHE A 56 20.20 -31.72 -1.31
N GLY A 57 20.69 -31.75 -2.55
CA GLY A 57 22.03 -31.32 -2.93
C GLY A 57 22.67 -32.28 -3.92
N VAL A 58 23.97 -32.11 -4.13
CA VAL A 58 24.79 -32.93 -5.04
C VAL A 58 25.74 -33.78 -4.19
N TRP A 59 25.99 -35.02 -4.58
CA TRP A 59 27.04 -35.85 -3.98
C TRP A 59 28.38 -35.54 -4.68
N PRO A 60 29.53 -35.46 -3.97
CA PRO A 60 29.73 -35.80 -2.55
C PRO A 60 29.51 -34.64 -1.56
N GLU A 61 29.23 -33.41 -2.00
CA GLU A 61 29.02 -32.26 -1.10
C GLU A 61 27.97 -32.53 -0.01
N VAL A 62 26.89 -33.22 -0.38
CA VAL A 62 25.92 -33.78 0.56
C VAL A 62 26.16 -35.28 0.66
N SER A 63 26.61 -35.71 1.84
CA SER A 63 26.84 -37.13 2.13
C SER A 63 25.55 -37.94 2.14
N LEU A 64 25.66 -39.27 2.01
CA LEU A 64 24.50 -40.16 2.13
C LEU A 64 23.79 -40.00 3.50
N THR A 65 24.56 -39.87 4.58
CA THR A 65 24.05 -39.67 5.93
C THR A 65 23.25 -38.36 6.04
N GLU A 66 23.78 -37.28 5.47
CA GLU A 66 23.10 -35.99 5.47
C GLU A 66 21.84 -35.99 4.60
N ALA A 67 21.87 -36.67 3.44
CA ALA A 67 20.70 -36.85 2.60
C ALA A 67 19.58 -37.62 3.32
N ARG A 68 19.93 -38.64 4.13
CA ARG A 68 18.97 -39.38 4.98
C ARG A 68 18.40 -38.51 6.09
N LYS A 69 19.22 -37.65 6.73
CA LYS A 69 18.75 -36.66 7.71
C LYS A 69 17.72 -35.70 7.09
N LYS A 70 18.07 -35.07 5.95
CA LYS A 70 17.17 -34.16 5.21
C LYS A 70 15.87 -34.83 4.75
N ARG A 71 15.92 -36.11 4.36
CA ARG A 71 14.71 -36.92 4.07
C ARG A 71 13.80 -37.04 5.30
N ASN A 72 14.37 -37.34 6.46
CA ASN A 72 13.60 -37.55 7.68
C ASN A 72 12.95 -36.24 8.16
N GLU A 73 13.67 -35.12 8.09
CA GLU A 73 13.14 -33.77 8.35
C GLU A 73 11.98 -33.42 7.40
N ALA A 74 12.16 -33.65 6.09
CA ALA A 74 11.10 -33.43 5.11
C ALA A 74 9.85 -34.30 5.37
N LYS A 75 10.04 -35.53 5.86
CA LYS A 75 8.92 -36.39 6.27
C LYS A 75 8.21 -35.89 7.52
N GLN A 76 8.92 -35.32 8.48
CA GLN A 76 8.29 -34.70 9.66
C GLN A 76 7.43 -33.49 9.26
N LEU A 77 7.91 -32.66 8.32
CA LEU A 77 7.12 -31.57 7.76
C LEU A 77 5.84 -32.08 7.08
N LEU A 78 5.94 -33.14 6.29
CA LEU A 78 4.76 -33.77 5.67
C LEU A 78 3.77 -34.32 6.71
N LYS A 79 4.25 -34.94 7.80
CA LYS A 79 3.41 -35.43 8.89
C LYS A 79 2.67 -34.30 9.62
N SER A 80 3.25 -33.11 9.68
CA SER A 80 2.63 -31.91 10.26
C SER A 80 1.80 -31.11 9.25
N GLY A 81 1.49 -31.68 8.08
CA GLY A 81 0.65 -31.05 7.07
C GLY A 81 1.32 -29.90 6.30
N LYS A 82 2.64 -29.72 6.41
CA LYS A 82 3.39 -28.65 5.72
C LYS A 82 4.09 -29.19 4.47
N ASP A 83 4.06 -28.43 3.38
CA ASP A 83 4.81 -28.75 2.16
C ASP A 83 6.31 -28.44 2.35
N PRO A 84 7.22 -29.44 2.29
CA PRO A 84 8.66 -29.23 2.46
C PRO A 84 9.29 -28.31 1.40
N SER A 85 8.75 -28.29 0.17
CA SER A 85 9.25 -27.40 -0.88
C SER A 85 8.91 -25.93 -0.61
N ALA A 86 7.72 -25.67 -0.08
CA ALA A 86 7.30 -24.33 0.35
C ALA A 86 8.10 -23.87 1.57
N ALA A 87 8.29 -24.75 2.57
CA ALA A 87 9.13 -24.46 3.73
C ALA A 87 10.58 -24.12 3.35
N LYS A 88 11.18 -24.87 2.40
CA LYS A 88 12.53 -24.56 1.89
C LYS A 88 12.59 -23.24 1.13
N LYS A 89 11.55 -22.89 0.39
CA LYS A 89 11.44 -21.58 -0.29
C LYS A 89 11.34 -20.45 0.74
N ASN A 90 10.51 -20.61 1.77
CA ASN A 90 10.32 -19.63 2.82
C ASN A 90 11.60 -19.43 3.66
N LEU A 91 12.35 -20.50 3.96
CA LEU A 91 13.65 -20.42 4.64
C LEU A 91 14.70 -19.66 3.82
N LYS A 92 14.72 -19.84 2.49
CA LYS A 92 15.59 -19.03 1.62
C LYS A 92 15.20 -17.56 1.61
N VAL A 93 13.90 -17.27 1.61
CA VAL A 93 13.40 -15.90 1.73
C VAL A 93 13.78 -15.31 3.09
N SER A 94 13.59 -16.03 4.20
CA SER A 94 13.94 -15.52 5.54
C SER A 94 15.44 -15.32 5.72
N GLN A 95 16.28 -16.19 5.14
CA GLN A 95 17.74 -16.01 5.15
C GLN A 95 18.19 -14.82 4.31
N LYS A 96 17.56 -14.58 3.15
CA LYS A 96 17.80 -13.36 2.36
C LYS A 96 17.34 -12.13 3.13
N VAL A 97 16.13 -12.12 3.70
CA VAL A 97 15.56 -11.02 4.50
C VAL A 97 16.48 -10.62 5.66
N ALA A 98 17.13 -11.58 6.33
CA ALA A 98 18.09 -11.29 7.39
C ALA A 98 19.39 -10.61 6.90
N GLN A 99 19.66 -10.61 5.60
CA GLN A 99 20.85 -10.02 4.96
C GLN A 99 20.52 -8.90 3.95
N SER A 100 19.25 -8.72 3.57
CA SER A 100 18.84 -7.88 2.43
C SER A 100 17.75 -6.88 2.81
N ASN A 101 17.86 -5.66 2.27
CA ASN A 101 16.85 -4.62 2.42
C ASN A 101 15.46 -5.11 1.96
N THR A 102 14.52 -5.13 2.90
CA THR A 102 13.13 -5.53 2.64
C THR A 102 12.32 -4.35 2.12
N PHE A 103 11.20 -4.61 1.44
CA PHE A 103 10.29 -3.53 1.06
C PHE A 103 9.78 -2.76 2.28
N GLY A 104 9.51 -3.44 3.39
CA GLY A 104 9.10 -2.80 4.64
C GLY A 104 10.15 -1.82 5.18
N SER A 105 11.40 -2.28 5.33
CA SER A 105 12.49 -1.43 5.84
C SER A 105 12.78 -0.24 4.91
N VAL A 106 12.80 -0.47 3.59
CA VAL A 106 13.00 0.61 2.61
C VAL A 106 11.83 1.60 2.60
N THR A 107 10.62 1.12 2.83
CA THR A 107 9.43 1.98 2.97
C THR A 107 9.55 2.87 4.20
N GLU A 108 10.02 2.34 5.32
CA GLU A 108 10.23 3.09 6.56
C GLU A 108 11.27 4.19 6.37
N GLU A 109 12.45 3.86 5.82
CA GLU A 109 13.49 4.85 5.46
C GLU A 109 12.95 5.95 4.53
N TRP A 110 12.14 5.57 3.53
CA TRP A 110 11.51 6.53 2.63
C TRP A 110 10.50 7.42 3.34
N LEU A 111 9.68 6.86 4.25
CA LEU A 111 8.72 7.60 5.05
C LEU A 111 9.41 8.59 5.99
N GLU A 112 10.53 8.24 6.63
CA GLU A 112 11.30 9.16 7.48
C GLU A 112 11.76 10.43 6.74
N ILE A 113 12.16 10.27 5.47
CA ILE A 113 12.52 11.41 4.62
C ILE A 113 11.27 12.25 4.32
N LYS A 114 10.17 11.59 3.94
CA LYS A 114 8.92 12.29 3.57
C LYS A 114 8.21 12.95 4.72
N GLN A 115 8.40 12.47 5.95
CA GLN A 115 7.88 13.11 7.16
C GLN A 115 8.41 14.54 7.33
N LYS A 116 9.63 14.82 6.87
CA LYS A 116 10.25 16.16 6.95
C LYS A 116 9.76 17.09 5.84
N GLU A 117 9.29 16.54 4.72
CA GLU A 117 8.84 17.31 3.55
C GLU A 117 7.32 17.58 3.55
N TRP A 118 6.53 16.68 4.13
CA TRP A 118 5.08 16.70 4.02
C TRP A 118 4.40 17.21 5.29
N LYS A 119 3.28 17.93 5.12
CA LYS A 119 2.39 18.31 6.23
C LYS A 119 1.83 17.04 6.91
N SER A 120 1.76 17.02 8.25
CA SER A 120 1.36 15.82 9.03
C SER A 120 0.12 15.11 8.50
N PRO A 121 -1.03 15.78 8.22
CA PRO A 121 -2.22 15.07 7.76
C PRO A 121 -2.01 14.31 6.45
N TYR A 122 -1.26 14.90 5.51
CA TYR A 122 -0.96 14.24 4.25
C TYR A 122 0.02 13.08 4.44
N PHE A 123 1.01 13.23 5.32
CA PHE A 123 1.92 12.14 5.68
C PHE A 123 1.17 10.96 6.31
N ASP A 124 0.28 11.22 7.28
CA ASP A 124 -0.49 10.21 7.98
C ASP A 124 -1.43 9.45 7.03
N ASP A 125 -2.08 10.16 6.10
CA ASP A 125 -2.89 9.55 5.04
C ASP A 125 -2.05 8.66 4.11
N VAL A 126 -0.85 9.10 3.74
CA VAL A 126 0.04 8.32 2.88
C VAL A 126 0.55 7.07 3.60
N LYS A 127 1.04 7.22 4.84
CA LYS A 127 1.53 6.14 5.70
C LYS A 127 0.46 5.09 5.94
N SER A 128 -0.70 5.50 6.43
CA SER A 128 -1.83 4.59 6.70
C SER A 128 -2.24 3.82 5.45
N SER A 129 -2.30 4.48 4.30
CA SER A 129 -2.62 3.81 3.04
C SER A 129 -1.56 2.81 2.61
N ILE A 130 -0.27 3.01 2.91
CA ILE A 130 0.79 2.04 2.59
C ILE A 130 0.70 0.84 3.55
N GLU A 131 0.49 1.10 4.83
CA GLU A 131 0.31 0.08 5.87
C GLU A 131 -0.89 -0.83 5.61
N ILE A 132 -2.00 -0.26 5.16
CA ILE A 132 -3.23 -1.02 4.88
C ILE A 132 -3.13 -1.80 3.56
N HIS A 133 -2.52 -1.22 2.52
CA HIS A 133 -2.67 -1.73 1.16
C HIS A 133 -1.43 -2.37 0.54
N LEU A 134 -0.22 -2.10 1.05
CA LEU A 134 1.03 -2.60 0.46
C LEU A 134 1.81 -3.50 1.43
N LEU A 135 1.99 -3.05 2.67
CA LEU A 135 2.80 -3.78 3.66
C LEU A 135 2.29 -5.19 4.00
N PRO A 136 0.98 -5.51 4.03
CA PRO A 136 0.52 -6.85 4.41
C PRO A 136 1.05 -7.95 3.51
N ASP A 137 1.28 -7.64 2.22
CA ASP A 137 1.78 -8.60 1.24
C ASP A 137 3.27 -8.43 0.93
N LEU A 138 3.80 -7.21 1.01
CA LEU A 138 5.16 -6.89 0.53
C LEU A 138 6.20 -6.68 1.63
N SER A 139 5.82 -6.36 2.86
CA SER A 139 6.74 -5.90 3.92
C SER A 139 7.99 -6.77 4.07
N GLN A 140 7.82 -8.09 4.13
CA GLN A 140 8.91 -9.05 4.37
C GLN A 140 9.63 -9.52 3.09
N ARG A 141 9.31 -8.95 1.93
CA ARG A 141 9.92 -9.37 0.66
C ARG A 141 11.19 -8.54 0.43
N PRO A 142 12.35 -9.16 0.11
CA PRO A 142 13.53 -8.42 -0.35
C PRO A 142 13.16 -7.55 -1.54
N ILE A 143 13.47 -6.25 -1.49
CA ILE A 143 12.96 -5.31 -2.49
C ILE A 143 13.42 -5.65 -3.91
N GLU A 144 14.63 -6.20 -4.06
CA GLU A 144 15.19 -6.66 -5.33
C GLU A 144 14.46 -7.88 -5.92
N ASP A 145 13.86 -8.72 -5.07
CA ASP A 145 13.18 -9.95 -5.49
C ASP A 145 11.68 -9.73 -5.83
N ILE A 146 11.16 -8.51 -5.66
CA ILE A 146 9.75 -8.19 -5.93
C ILE A 146 9.53 -7.96 -7.42
N THR A 147 8.55 -8.67 -7.98
CA THR A 147 8.26 -8.65 -9.42
C THR A 147 7.03 -7.81 -9.75
N SER A 148 6.90 -7.36 -11.01
CA SER A 148 5.71 -6.64 -11.48
C SER A 148 4.41 -7.45 -11.31
N SER A 149 4.46 -8.77 -11.45
CA SER A 149 3.29 -9.63 -11.29
C SER A 149 2.84 -9.75 -9.83
N GLU A 150 3.80 -9.78 -8.90
CA GLU A 150 3.53 -9.75 -7.45
C GLU A 150 2.84 -8.45 -7.06
N ILE A 151 3.37 -7.31 -7.52
CA ILE A 151 2.76 -6.00 -7.28
C ILE A 151 1.37 -5.90 -7.91
N LEU A 152 1.21 -6.38 -9.15
CA LEU A 152 -0.10 -6.38 -9.82
C LEU A 152 -1.12 -7.21 -9.03
N SER A 153 -0.72 -8.35 -8.47
CA SER A 153 -1.59 -9.18 -7.61
C SER A 153 -2.08 -8.39 -6.39
N VAL A 154 -1.18 -7.69 -5.69
CA VAL A 154 -1.53 -6.83 -4.55
C VAL A 154 -2.51 -5.73 -4.95
N LEU A 155 -2.24 -5.04 -6.07
CA LEU A 155 -3.09 -3.96 -6.55
C LEU A 155 -4.46 -4.45 -7.01
N LYS A 156 -4.54 -5.64 -7.62
CA LYS A 156 -5.80 -6.27 -8.02
C LYS A 156 -6.70 -6.62 -6.83
N LYS A 157 -6.15 -7.05 -5.69
CA LYS A 157 -6.95 -7.26 -4.47
C LYS A 157 -7.69 -5.99 -4.01
N ILE A 158 -7.11 -4.82 -4.25
CA ILE A 158 -7.73 -3.52 -3.92
C ILE A 158 -8.81 -3.18 -4.94
N GLU A 159 -8.53 -3.42 -6.22
CA GLU A 159 -9.47 -3.24 -7.33
C GLU A 159 -10.72 -4.13 -7.19
N GLU A 160 -10.55 -5.39 -6.79
CA GLU A 160 -11.64 -6.35 -6.56
C GLU A 160 -12.59 -5.90 -5.43
N GLN A 161 -12.14 -5.03 -4.53
CA GLN A 161 -12.98 -4.38 -3.51
C GLN A 161 -13.74 -3.14 -4.05
N GLY A 162 -13.65 -2.84 -5.34
CA GLY A 162 -14.22 -1.65 -5.96
C GLY A 162 -13.46 -0.34 -5.69
N LYS A 163 -12.30 -0.40 -5.02
CA LYS A 163 -11.52 0.78 -4.60
C LYS A 163 -10.51 1.23 -5.66
N LEU A 164 -11.01 1.57 -6.85
CA LEU A 164 -10.19 1.86 -8.04
C LEU A 164 -9.22 3.02 -7.83
N GLU A 165 -9.64 4.10 -7.17
CA GLU A 165 -8.77 5.24 -6.90
C GLU A 165 -7.65 4.89 -5.90
N VAL A 166 -7.99 4.11 -4.87
CA VAL A 166 -7.03 3.62 -3.89
C VAL A 166 -5.99 2.73 -4.57
N ALA A 167 -6.41 1.80 -5.44
CA ALA A 167 -5.49 0.95 -6.19
C ALA A 167 -4.52 1.79 -7.06
N SER A 168 -5.03 2.81 -7.76
CA SER A 168 -4.20 3.73 -8.55
C SER A 168 -3.21 4.53 -7.69
N ARG A 169 -3.65 5.06 -6.54
CA ARG A 169 -2.78 5.80 -5.61
C ARG A 169 -1.74 4.89 -4.95
N SER A 170 -2.11 3.67 -4.57
CA SER A 170 -1.19 2.66 -4.03
C SER A 170 -0.11 2.27 -5.05
N ARG A 171 -0.46 2.14 -6.34
CA ARG A 171 0.51 1.96 -7.42
C ARG A 171 1.52 3.11 -7.46
N GLN A 172 1.06 4.36 -7.38
CA GLN A 172 1.94 5.54 -7.42
C GLN A 172 2.91 5.56 -6.24
N LYS A 173 2.42 5.28 -5.03
CA LYS A 173 3.23 5.20 -3.81
C LYS A 173 4.27 4.08 -3.88
N CYS A 174 3.85 2.88 -4.30
CA CYS A 174 4.74 1.76 -4.54
C CYS A 174 5.83 2.13 -5.55
N GLY A 175 5.47 2.79 -6.66
CA GLY A 175 6.42 3.30 -7.64
C GLY A 175 7.43 4.27 -7.04
N ALA A 176 7.00 5.20 -6.18
CA ALA A 176 7.89 6.15 -5.51
C ALA A 176 8.90 5.45 -4.57
N ILE A 177 8.45 4.44 -3.82
CA ILE A 177 9.32 3.62 -2.95
C ILE A 177 10.37 2.89 -3.78
N PHE A 178 9.99 2.27 -4.90
CA PHE A 178 10.95 1.61 -5.80
C PHE A 178 11.91 2.58 -6.49
N THR A 179 11.46 3.79 -6.83
CA THR A 179 12.35 4.83 -7.34
C THR A 179 13.39 5.23 -6.29
N TYR A 180 12.97 5.39 -5.03
CA TYR A 180 13.89 5.63 -3.91
C TYR A 180 14.90 4.48 -3.74
N ALA A 181 14.42 3.24 -3.75
CA ALA A 181 15.25 2.04 -3.65
C ALA A 181 16.30 1.96 -4.77
N ASN A 182 15.89 2.30 -6.01
CA ASN A 182 16.78 2.31 -7.16
C ASN A 182 17.89 3.37 -7.04
N LEU A 183 17.55 4.59 -6.60
CA LEU A 183 18.52 5.66 -6.35
C LEU A 183 19.55 5.26 -5.27
N ARG A 184 19.13 4.44 -4.31
CA ARG A 184 19.98 3.89 -3.24
C ARG A 184 20.68 2.59 -3.64
N GLN A 185 20.55 2.16 -4.89
CA GLN A 185 21.11 0.91 -5.43
C GLN A 185 20.65 -0.36 -4.69
N LEU A 186 19.49 -0.31 -4.05
CA LEU A 186 18.88 -1.45 -3.34
C LEU A 186 18.07 -2.35 -4.29
N CYS A 187 17.75 -1.85 -5.48
CA CYS A 187 17.18 -2.63 -6.58
C CYS A 187 17.66 -2.11 -7.92
N THR A 188 17.70 -2.98 -8.93
CA THR A 188 18.21 -2.66 -10.27
C THR A 188 17.19 -1.93 -11.15
N SER A 189 15.90 -2.09 -10.87
CA SER A 189 14.83 -1.46 -11.66
C SER A 189 13.57 -1.21 -10.84
N ASN A 190 12.68 -0.36 -11.36
CA ASN A 190 11.36 -0.12 -10.79
C ASN A 190 10.30 -1.02 -11.48
N PRO A 191 9.85 -2.11 -10.84
CA PRO A 191 8.87 -3.03 -11.41
C PRO A 191 7.46 -2.44 -11.59
N VAL A 192 7.18 -1.27 -11.02
CA VAL A 192 5.87 -0.59 -11.10
C VAL A 192 5.70 0.20 -12.41
N SER A 193 6.81 0.58 -13.04
CA SER A 193 6.83 1.40 -14.27
C SER A 193 5.94 0.80 -15.39
N ASN A 194 5.99 -0.52 -15.56
CA ASN A 194 5.24 -1.26 -16.58
C ASN A 194 3.76 -1.52 -16.22
N LEU A 195 3.31 -1.13 -15.03
CA LEU A 195 1.94 -1.36 -14.55
C LEU A 195 1.00 -0.18 -14.87
N LYS A 196 1.44 0.81 -15.65
CA LYS A 196 0.59 1.91 -16.09
C LYS A 196 -0.48 1.36 -17.05
N GLY A 197 -1.76 1.54 -16.70
CA GLY A 197 -2.89 1.01 -17.48
C GLY A 197 -3.25 -0.45 -17.19
N ALA A 198 -2.53 -1.13 -16.30
CA ALA A 198 -2.85 -2.50 -15.90
C ALA A 198 -4.04 -2.61 -14.93
N LEU A 199 -4.47 -1.49 -14.35
CA LEU A 199 -5.63 -1.38 -13.46
C LEU A 199 -6.76 -0.64 -14.16
N ALA A 200 -7.99 -1.03 -13.87
CA ALA A 200 -9.19 -0.33 -14.28
C ALA A 200 -9.14 1.12 -13.75
N SER A 201 -9.43 2.06 -14.65
CA SER A 201 -9.56 3.46 -14.26
C SER A 201 -10.97 3.72 -13.72
N PRO A 202 -11.10 4.46 -12.60
CA PRO A 202 -12.41 4.94 -12.16
C PRO A 202 -13.08 5.72 -13.29
N LYS A 203 -14.34 5.39 -13.61
CA LYS A 203 -15.15 6.26 -14.47
C LYS A 203 -15.33 7.59 -13.73
N LYS A 204 -14.82 8.68 -14.29
CA LYS A 204 -14.99 10.02 -13.73
C LYS A 204 -16.48 10.35 -13.69
N LYS A 205 -17.09 10.27 -12.51
CA LYS A 205 -18.43 10.80 -12.28
C LYS A 205 -18.30 12.31 -12.13
N LYS A 206 -18.96 13.08 -13.00
CA LYS A 206 -19.11 14.52 -12.78
C LYS A 206 -19.98 14.70 -11.54
N PHE A 207 -19.52 15.48 -10.58
CA PHE A 207 -20.38 15.92 -9.49
C PHE A 207 -21.43 16.88 -10.05
N ASN A 208 -22.66 16.78 -9.56
CA ASN A 208 -23.69 17.73 -9.93
C ASN A 208 -23.28 19.11 -9.42
N SER A 209 -23.29 20.10 -10.29
CA SER A 209 -23.08 21.50 -9.94
C SER A 209 -24.41 22.24 -9.98
N LEU A 210 -24.61 23.19 -9.07
CA LEU A 210 -25.74 24.10 -9.14
C LEU A 210 -25.60 25.00 -10.37
N SER A 211 -26.54 24.92 -11.32
CA SER A 211 -26.51 25.78 -12.49
C SER A 211 -27.02 27.19 -12.15
N PRO A 212 -26.61 28.24 -12.89
CA PRO A 212 -27.16 29.58 -12.68
C PRO A 212 -28.69 29.66 -12.79
N LYS A 213 -29.31 28.77 -13.58
CA LYS A 213 -30.77 28.70 -13.74
C LYS A 213 -31.48 28.15 -12.51
N ASP A 214 -30.80 27.26 -11.77
CA ASP A 214 -31.35 26.63 -10.57
C ASP A 214 -31.11 27.47 -9.31
N LEU A 215 -30.21 28.46 -9.38
CA LEU A 215 -29.83 29.30 -8.25
C LEU A 215 -31.01 30.04 -7.61
N PRO A 216 -31.95 30.66 -8.35
CA PRO A 216 -33.11 31.31 -7.74
C PRO A 216 -33.96 30.34 -6.91
N GLN A 217 -34.25 29.16 -7.44
CA GLN A 217 -35.03 28.15 -6.73
C GLN A 217 -34.27 27.58 -5.53
N PHE A 218 -32.95 27.46 -5.63
CA PHE A 218 -32.11 27.06 -4.51
C PHE A 218 -32.16 28.09 -3.38
N LEU A 219 -32.09 29.39 -3.70
CA LEU A 219 -32.17 30.45 -2.70
C LEU A 219 -33.52 30.44 -1.96
N VAL A 220 -34.64 30.25 -2.68
CA VAL A 220 -35.96 30.08 -2.05
C VAL A 220 -35.97 28.91 -1.08
N LYS A 221 -35.45 27.75 -1.49
CA LYS A 221 -35.38 26.56 -0.63
C LYS A 221 -34.43 26.74 0.56
N LEU A 222 -33.32 27.46 0.37
CA LEU A 222 -32.40 27.80 1.45
C LEU A 222 -33.07 28.74 2.46
N ASP A 223 -33.96 29.61 2.00
CA ASP A 223 -34.72 30.54 2.82
C ASP A 223 -35.82 29.83 3.63
N GLU A 224 -36.39 28.76 3.09
CA GLU A 224 -37.36 27.90 3.77
C GLU A 224 -36.71 26.82 4.66
N TYR A 225 -35.37 26.65 4.58
CA TYR A 225 -34.66 25.65 5.38
C TYR A 225 -34.84 25.91 6.88
N ASP A 226 -35.36 24.89 7.57
CA ASP A 226 -35.78 24.87 8.98
C ASP A 226 -34.70 24.31 9.93
N GLY A 227 -33.54 23.92 9.40
CA GLY A 227 -32.41 23.47 10.20
C GLY A 227 -31.61 24.62 10.86
N ALA A 228 -30.39 24.31 11.30
CA ALA A 228 -29.56 25.26 12.04
C ALA A 228 -29.31 26.57 11.26
N ILE A 229 -29.66 27.70 11.88
CA ILE A 229 -29.53 29.03 11.28
C ILE A 229 -28.09 29.35 10.86
N ILE A 230 -27.09 28.93 11.65
CA ILE A 230 -25.67 29.11 11.32
C ILE A 230 -25.30 28.38 10.02
N THR A 231 -25.84 27.18 9.78
CA THR A 231 -25.60 26.45 8.53
C THR A 231 -26.19 27.18 7.33
N LYS A 232 -27.39 27.73 7.47
CA LYS A 232 -28.04 28.53 6.43
C LYS A 232 -27.23 29.79 6.09
N LEU A 233 -26.79 30.52 7.12
CA LEU A 233 -25.97 31.72 6.95
C LEU A 233 -24.59 31.40 6.35
N ALA A 234 -23.95 30.30 6.76
CA ALA A 234 -22.68 29.83 6.18
C ALA A 234 -22.84 29.50 4.69
N LEU A 235 -23.92 28.83 4.28
CA LEU A 235 -24.19 28.53 2.87
C LEU A 235 -24.41 29.80 2.04
N ARG A 236 -25.14 30.79 2.57
CA ARG A 236 -25.27 32.10 1.92
C ARG A 236 -23.91 32.79 1.77
N PHE A 237 -23.08 32.74 2.82
CA PHE A 237 -21.75 33.34 2.79
C PHE A 237 -20.83 32.66 1.78
N VAL A 238 -20.89 31.32 1.64
CA VAL A 238 -20.20 30.57 0.56
C VAL A 238 -20.64 31.06 -0.81
N LEU A 239 -21.94 31.28 -1.05
CA LEU A 239 -22.42 31.77 -2.35
C LEU A 239 -21.95 33.19 -2.68
N LEU A 240 -21.75 34.02 -1.67
CA LEU A 240 -21.32 35.42 -1.83
C LEU A 240 -19.80 35.56 -2.00
N THR A 241 -19.03 34.66 -1.40
CA THR A 241 -17.55 34.74 -1.36
C THR A 241 -16.85 33.71 -2.24
N PHE A 242 -17.53 32.60 -2.55
CA PHE A 242 -16.97 31.40 -3.18
C PHE A 242 -15.76 30.79 -2.42
N ALA A 243 -15.55 31.16 -1.16
CA ALA A 243 -14.49 30.60 -0.35
C ALA A 243 -14.75 29.11 -0.06
N ARG A 244 -13.67 28.36 0.16
CA ARG A 244 -13.77 26.91 0.36
C ARG A 244 -14.45 26.61 1.70
N THR A 245 -15.11 25.44 1.76
CA THR A 245 -15.80 25.01 2.98
C THR A 245 -14.90 24.99 4.22
N VAL A 246 -13.61 24.65 4.08
CA VAL A 246 -12.66 24.66 5.21
C VAL A 246 -12.34 26.08 5.68
N GLU A 247 -12.22 27.04 4.75
CA GLU A 247 -11.96 28.44 5.05
C GLU A 247 -13.14 29.04 5.82
N ILE A 248 -14.37 28.76 5.37
CA ILE A 248 -15.61 29.22 6.00
C ILE A 248 -15.79 28.61 7.40
N ARG A 249 -15.64 27.28 7.52
CA ARG A 249 -15.88 26.57 8.80
C ARG A 249 -14.91 26.98 9.90
N PHE A 250 -13.70 27.39 9.54
CA PHE A 250 -12.67 27.79 10.49
C PHE A 250 -12.38 29.28 10.44
N ALA A 251 -13.24 30.09 9.82
CA ALA A 251 -13.10 31.55 9.78
C ALA A 251 -13.19 32.11 11.21
N ASN A 252 -12.26 32.98 11.58
CA ASN A 252 -12.27 33.65 12.88
C ASN A 252 -12.70 35.11 12.73
N TRP A 253 -13.35 35.69 13.73
CA TRP A 253 -13.78 37.10 13.65
C TRP A 253 -12.63 38.09 13.48
N ASN A 254 -11.44 37.79 14.00
CA ASN A 254 -10.25 38.65 13.87
C ASN A 254 -9.63 38.64 12.46
N GLU A 255 -10.15 37.83 11.54
CA GLU A 255 -9.73 37.81 10.12
C GLU A 255 -10.50 38.82 9.27
N PHE A 256 -11.53 39.47 9.84
CA PHE A 256 -12.43 40.36 9.10
C PHE A 256 -12.16 41.81 9.47
N ASP A 257 -11.92 42.62 8.45
CA ASP A 257 -11.89 44.07 8.56
C ASP A 257 -13.22 44.60 8.04
N LEU A 258 -14.14 44.88 8.96
CA LEU A 258 -15.55 45.17 8.66
C LEU A 258 -15.91 46.65 8.69
N GLU A 259 -15.04 47.47 9.28
CA GLU A 259 -15.27 48.91 9.52
C GLU A 259 -14.59 49.81 8.47
N ASP A 260 -13.78 49.22 7.58
CA ASP A 260 -13.13 49.92 6.46
C ASP A 260 -14.15 50.29 5.36
N GLU A 261 -13.81 51.26 4.51
CA GLU A 261 -14.59 51.63 3.32
C GLU A 261 -14.66 50.47 2.31
N GLU A 262 -13.63 49.63 2.29
CA GLU A 262 -13.57 48.39 1.51
C GLU A 262 -13.46 47.16 2.42
N PRO A 263 -14.59 46.65 2.97
CA PRO A 263 -14.55 45.53 3.90
C PRO A 263 -13.97 44.26 3.27
N ILE A 264 -13.09 43.60 4.01
CA ILE A 264 -12.35 42.44 3.53
C ILE A 264 -12.28 41.33 4.59
N TRP A 265 -12.16 40.10 4.11
CA TRP A 265 -11.77 38.95 4.90
C TRP A 265 -10.38 38.49 4.49
N ARG A 266 -9.43 38.54 5.42
CA ARG A 266 -8.03 38.13 5.24
C ARG A 266 -7.84 36.72 5.78
N ILE A 267 -7.75 35.74 4.88
CA ILE A 267 -7.50 34.34 5.24
C ILE A 267 -5.98 34.14 5.36
N PRO A 268 -5.47 33.81 6.57
CA PRO A 268 -4.04 33.64 6.80
C PRO A 268 -3.41 32.52 5.95
N ASP A 269 -2.13 32.66 5.64
CA ASP A 269 -1.42 31.73 4.77
C ASP A 269 -1.31 30.31 5.37
N GLU A 270 -1.33 30.17 6.69
CA GLU A 270 -1.27 28.89 7.40
C GLU A 270 -2.53 28.05 7.15
N LYS A 271 -3.66 28.71 6.91
CA LYS A 271 -4.93 28.06 6.53
C LYS A 271 -5.01 27.74 5.05
N MET A 272 -4.11 28.32 4.24
CA MET A 272 -4.13 28.17 2.80
C MET A 272 -3.25 27.02 2.33
N LYS A 273 -3.79 26.21 1.40
CA LYS A 273 -3.07 25.06 0.84
C LYS A 273 -1.73 25.47 0.20
N MET A 274 -1.68 26.65 -0.41
CA MET A 274 -0.52 27.16 -1.15
C MET A 274 0.39 28.08 -0.31
N GLY A 275 0.12 28.28 0.99
CA GLY A 275 0.96 29.14 1.85
C GLY A 275 1.03 30.59 1.38
N ARG A 276 -0.09 31.12 0.86
CA ARG A 276 -0.23 32.53 0.48
C ARG A 276 -1.53 33.05 1.06
N GLU A 277 -1.45 34.20 1.73
CA GLU A 277 -2.62 34.91 2.23
C GLU A 277 -3.65 35.11 1.11
N HIS A 278 -4.92 34.93 1.44
CA HIS A 278 -6.02 35.16 0.51
C HIS A 278 -6.96 36.24 1.04
N VAL A 279 -7.07 37.34 0.30
CA VAL A 279 -7.99 38.43 0.60
C VAL A 279 -9.27 38.25 -0.20
N VAL A 280 -10.40 38.27 0.50
CA VAL A 280 -11.74 38.17 -0.08
C VAL A 280 -12.49 39.49 0.16
N PRO A 281 -12.76 40.29 -0.88
CA PRO A 281 -13.61 41.47 -0.77
C PRO A 281 -15.03 41.10 -0.37
N LEU A 282 -15.63 41.85 0.53
CA LEU A 282 -16.97 41.58 1.07
C LEU A 282 -18.00 42.53 0.47
N SER A 283 -19.00 41.95 -0.18
CA SER A 283 -20.17 42.71 -0.64
C SER A 283 -21.05 43.17 0.51
N SER A 284 -21.90 44.16 0.27
CA SER A 284 -22.87 44.62 1.27
C SER A 284 -23.78 43.49 1.77
N GLN A 285 -24.15 42.54 0.90
CA GLN A 285 -24.91 41.34 1.27
C GLN A 285 -24.11 40.40 2.18
N ALA A 286 -22.80 40.27 1.95
CA ALA A 286 -21.93 39.46 2.80
C ALA A 286 -21.85 40.05 4.22
N LEU A 287 -21.80 41.38 4.33
CA LEU A 287 -21.84 42.08 5.61
C LEU A 287 -23.17 41.88 6.35
N VAL A 288 -24.30 41.85 5.65
CA VAL A 288 -25.60 41.53 6.26
C VAL A 288 -25.58 40.12 6.86
N VAL A 289 -25.02 39.15 6.14
CA VAL A 289 -24.88 37.78 6.66
C VAL A 289 -24.02 37.77 7.93
N LEU A 290 -22.85 38.43 7.93
CA LEU A 290 -21.97 38.48 9.10
C LEU A 290 -22.63 39.17 10.30
N LYS A 291 -23.35 40.28 10.08
CA LYS A 291 -24.12 40.95 11.13
C LYS A 291 -25.18 40.03 11.74
N GLU A 292 -25.85 39.23 10.91
CA GLU A 292 -26.85 38.28 11.36
C GLU A 292 -26.21 37.13 12.16
N VAL A 293 -25.11 36.55 11.66
CA VAL A 293 -24.36 35.50 12.35
C VAL A 293 -23.94 35.97 13.74
N ARG A 294 -23.41 37.19 13.87
CA ARG A 294 -22.93 37.74 15.14
C ARG A 294 -23.99 37.82 16.24
N ARG A 295 -25.28 37.83 15.90
CA ARG A 295 -26.40 37.77 16.85
C ARG A 295 -26.50 36.41 17.57
N PHE A 296 -25.98 35.35 16.94
CA PHE A 296 -26.05 33.98 17.42
C PHE A 296 -24.74 33.48 18.04
N THR A 297 -23.61 34.11 17.73
CA THR A 297 -22.26 33.61 18.07
C THR A 297 -21.54 34.45 19.14
N GLN A 298 -22.27 34.95 20.15
CA GLN A 298 -21.83 36.01 21.08
C GLN A 298 -20.43 35.76 21.70
N GLY A 299 -19.38 36.32 21.08
CA GLY A 299 -18.00 36.26 21.59
C GLY A 299 -17.22 34.99 21.25
N ASP A 300 -17.77 34.07 20.46
CA ASP A 300 -17.06 32.86 20.04
C ASP A 300 -15.95 33.19 19.03
N LYS A 301 -14.83 32.47 19.09
CA LYS A 301 -13.67 32.68 18.21
C LYS A 301 -14.05 32.53 16.73
N TYR A 302 -14.86 31.53 16.42
CA TYR A 302 -15.26 31.18 15.06
C TYR A 302 -16.50 31.96 14.61
N VAL A 303 -16.51 32.38 13.35
CA VAL A 303 -17.66 33.05 12.74
C VAL A 303 -18.84 32.08 12.59
N PHE A 304 -18.59 30.85 12.12
CA PHE A 304 -19.64 29.86 11.88
C PHE A 304 -19.45 28.62 12.77
N HIS A 305 -19.72 28.73 14.08
CA HIS A 305 -19.58 27.61 15.00
C HIS A 305 -20.81 26.68 15.03
N GLN A 306 -20.64 25.47 15.56
CA GLN A 306 -21.77 24.60 15.83
C GLN A 306 -22.42 25.00 17.15
N LEU A 307 -23.76 25.07 17.18
CA LEU A 307 -24.48 25.43 18.41
C LEU A 307 -24.25 24.43 19.56
N ASN A 308 -24.04 23.14 19.23
CA ASN A 308 -23.85 22.07 20.20
C ASN A 308 -22.36 21.77 20.51
N ASN A 309 -21.44 22.48 19.86
CA ASN A 309 -19.99 22.37 20.06
C ASN A 309 -19.35 23.69 19.58
N PRO A 310 -19.51 24.78 20.36
CA PRO A 310 -19.10 26.13 19.97
C PRO A 310 -17.58 26.27 19.79
#